data_AF-A0A971B275-F1
#
_entry.id   AF-A0A971B275-F1
#
_cell.length_a   1.000
_cell.length_b   1.000
_cell.length_c   1.000
_cell.angle_alpha   90.00
_cell.angle_beta   90.00
_cell.angle_gamma   90.00
#
_symmetry.space_group_name_H-M   'P 1'
#
loop_
_entity.id
_entity.type
_entity.pdbx_description
1 polymer ?
#
loop_
_entity_poly.entity_id
_entity_poly.type
_entity_poly.pdbx_seq_one_letter_code
_entity_poly.pdbx_strand_id
1 'polypeptide(L)'
;MGRMPYLAYLWPGLPTILANGSWLGLGWAAVFAVLVNLQILASVWWPELLPTHVRNGLWVATAVFWMGANIATWRALRLLHPEESPAAEVSFGDATRLYLRGDWFGTERVLTDLLQKNSRDVEAGLMLATLWRHTGRTKEASQQLDRLELLDGARRWMLEIHQERKYLQAAASVGPSEVEASRAA
;
A
#
# COMPACT_ATOMS: atom_id res chain seq x y z
N MET A 1 -5.85 -7.19 12.28
CA MET A 1 -4.88 -8.12 11.67
C MET A 1 -5.62 -8.93 10.61
N GLY A 2 -5.59 -8.49 9.35
CA GLY A 2 -6.13 -9.28 8.24
C GLY A 2 -5.15 -10.41 7.94
N ARG A 3 -5.62 -11.67 7.99
CA ARG A 3 -4.83 -12.83 7.59
C ARG A 3 -4.43 -12.64 6.13
N MET A 4 -3.19 -12.27 5.86
CA MET A 4 -2.70 -12.27 4.49
C MET A 4 -2.86 -13.70 3.97
N PRO A 5 -3.52 -13.91 2.81
CA PRO A 5 -3.71 -15.24 2.28
C PRO A 5 -2.34 -15.89 2.12
N TYR A 6 -2.17 -17.09 2.65
CA TYR A 6 -0.93 -17.87 2.54
C TYR A 6 -0.44 -17.99 1.08
N LEU A 7 -1.35 -17.86 0.11
CA LEU A 7 -1.05 -17.79 -1.32
C LEU A 7 -0.14 -16.62 -1.70
N ALA A 8 -0.19 -15.48 -1.00
CA ALA A 8 0.69 -14.34 -1.24
C ALA A 8 2.16 -14.64 -0.89
N TYR A 9 2.41 -15.64 -0.03
CA TYR A 9 3.74 -16.13 0.29
C TYR A 9 4.29 -17.13 -0.72
N LEU A 10 3.41 -17.71 -1.54
CA LEU A 10 3.81 -18.69 -2.56
C LEU A 10 4.44 -18.02 -3.79
N TRP A 11 4.35 -16.70 -3.91
CA TRP A 11 4.92 -15.95 -5.02
C TRP A 11 6.04 -15.02 -4.54
N PRO A 12 7.31 -15.31 -4.83
CA PRO A 12 8.40 -14.43 -4.44
C PRO A 12 8.22 -13.06 -5.10
N GLY A 13 8.28 -11.99 -4.29
CA GLY A 13 8.19 -10.60 -4.75
C GLY A 13 6.80 -9.95 -4.64
N LEU A 14 5.73 -10.73 -4.48
CA LEU A 14 4.36 -10.20 -4.30
C LEU A 14 4.18 -9.40 -3.00
N PRO A 15 4.70 -9.82 -1.83
CA PRO A 15 4.56 -9.03 -0.61
C PRO A 15 5.36 -7.72 -0.66
N THR A 16 6.48 -7.67 -1.38
CA THR A 16 7.27 -6.44 -1.57
C THR A 16 6.61 -5.43 -2.51
N ILE A 17 5.88 -5.90 -3.53
CA ILE A 17 5.08 -5.04 -4.42
C ILE A 17 3.95 -4.38 -3.63
N LEU A 18 3.23 -5.17 -2.84
CA LEU A 18 2.10 -4.70 -2.04
C LEU A 18 2.52 -3.81 -0.86
N ALA A 19 3.72 -3.99 -0.31
CA ALA A 19 4.20 -3.19 0.82
C ALA A 19 4.88 -1.88 0.40
N ASN A 20 5.66 -1.86 -0.68
CA ASN A 20 6.58 -0.74 -0.98
C ASN A 20 6.50 -0.19 -2.42
N GLY A 21 5.63 -0.71 -3.30
CA GLY A 21 5.51 -0.21 -4.68
C GLY A 21 6.81 -0.29 -5.50
N SER A 22 7.71 -1.22 -5.17
CA SER A 22 9.04 -1.29 -5.78
C SER A 22 9.03 -2.03 -7.12
N TRP A 23 9.46 -1.33 -8.19
CA TRP A 23 9.55 -1.84 -9.57
C TRP A 23 10.53 -3.02 -9.72
N LEU A 24 11.50 -3.14 -8.82
CA LEU A 24 12.46 -4.25 -8.78
C LEU A 24 11.81 -5.60 -8.42
N GLY A 25 10.76 -5.61 -7.58
CA GLY A 25 10.02 -6.84 -7.26
C GLY A 25 9.27 -7.41 -8.47
N LEU A 26 8.79 -6.55 -9.35
CA LEU A 26 8.12 -6.92 -10.60
C LEU A 26 9.09 -7.58 -11.58
N GLY A 27 10.32 -7.06 -11.68
CA GLY A 27 11.38 -7.63 -12.53
C GLY A 27 11.71 -9.07 -12.15
N TRP A 28 11.89 -9.35 -10.86
CA TRP A 28 12.18 -10.71 -10.38
C TRP A 28 11.02 -11.67 -10.59
N ALA A 29 9.77 -11.22 -10.38
CA ALA A 29 8.58 -12.03 -10.65
C ALA A 29 8.44 -12.38 -12.14
N ALA A 30 8.70 -11.42 -13.03
CA ALA A 30 8.66 -11.64 -14.47
C ALA A 30 9.76 -12.59 -14.96
N VAL A 31 10.99 -12.42 -14.47
CA VAL A 31 12.12 -13.30 -14.80
C VAL A 31 11.84 -14.74 -14.32
N PHE A 32 11.29 -14.91 -13.12
CA PHE A 32 10.90 -16.22 -12.61
C PHE A 32 9.80 -16.86 -13.47
N ALA A 33 8.75 -16.10 -13.82
CA ALA A 33 7.67 -16.59 -14.67
C ALA A 33 8.20 -17.05 -16.04
N VAL A 34 9.10 -16.28 -16.67
CA VAL A 34 9.72 -16.63 -17.94
C VAL A 34 10.57 -17.90 -17.81
N LEU A 35 11.40 -18.00 -16.76
CA LEU A 35 12.25 -19.18 -16.53
C LEU A 35 11.43 -20.45 -16.29
N VAL A 36 10.38 -20.39 -15.49
CA VAL A 36 9.49 -21.55 -15.24
C VAL A 36 8.77 -21.97 -16.51
N ASN A 37 8.27 -21.01 -17.30
CA ASN A 37 7.59 -21.31 -18.56
C ASN A 37 8.56 -21.93 -19.58
N LEU A 38 9.78 -21.40 -19.72
CA LEU A 38 10.83 -21.97 -20.56
C LEU A 38 11.19 -23.40 -20.13
N GLN A 39 11.27 -23.65 -18.82
CA GLN A 39 11.58 -24.96 -18.27
C GLN A 39 10.48 -25.99 -18.53
N ILE A 40 9.21 -25.58 -18.45
CA ILE A 40 8.05 -26.42 -18.78
C ILE A 40 8.06 -26.75 -20.27
N LEU A 41 8.27 -25.74 -21.14
CA LEU A 41 8.35 -25.94 -22.60
C LEU A 41 9.49 -26.91 -22.96
N ALA A 42 10.67 -26.74 -22.38
CA ALA A 42 11.81 -27.63 -22.61
C ALA A 42 11.56 -29.06 -22.10
N SER A 43 10.85 -29.21 -20.98
CA SER A 43 10.60 -30.53 -20.38
C SER A 43 9.50 -31.33 -21.08
N VAL A 44 8.46 -30.64 -21.59
CA VAL A 44 7.26 -31.27 -22.16
C VAL A 44 7.34 -31.38 -23.69
N TRP A 45 7.94 -30.38 -24.36
CA TRP A 45 7.91 -30.29 -25.82
C TRP A 45 9.18 -30.84 -26.50
N TRP A 46 10.32 -30.86 -25.80
CA TRP A 46 11.61 -31.39 -26.32
C TRP A 46 12.28 -32.39 -25.36
N PRO A 47 11.66 -33.55 -25.09
CA PRO A 47 12.19 -34.54 -24.15
C PRO A 47 13.48 -35.24 -24.63
N GLU A 48 13.83 -35.17 -25.92
CA GLU A 48 14.97 -35.88 -26.52
C GLU A 48 16.32 -35.15 -26.37
N LEU A 49 16.32 -33.85 -26.04
CA LEU A 49 17.55 -33.06 -25.93
C LEU A 49 18.31 -33.27 -24.61
N LEU A 50 17.64 -33.77 -23.55
CA LEU A 50 18.21 -33.85 -22.21
C LEU A 50 17.90 -35.20 -21.55
N PRO A 51 18.94 -35.91 -21.04
CA PRO A 51 18.73 -37.15 -20.30
C PRO A 51 17.85 -36.92 -19.06
N THR A 52 16.98 -37.89 -18.75
CA THR A 52 15.95 -37.79 -17.69
C THR A 52 16.51 -37.40 -16.32
N HIS A 53 17.71 -37.89 -15.98
CA HIS A 53 18.39 -37.59 -14.72
C HIS A 53 18.90 -36.14 -14.65
N VAL A 54 19.38 -35.58 -15.77
CA VAL A 54 19.79 -34.17 -15.86
C VAL A 54 18.58 -33.26 -15.74
N ARG A 55 17.47 -33.61 -16.39
CA ARG A 55 16.21 -32.86 -16.30
C ARG A 55 15.68 -32.83 -14.86
N ASN A 56 15.66 -33.97 -14.18
CA ASN A 56 15.20 -34.04 -12.78
C ASN A 56 16.15 -33.28 -11.84
N GLY A 57 17.46 -33.36 -12.06
CA GLY A 57 18.45 -32.59 -11.30
C GLY A 57 18.25 -31.08 -11.47
N LEU A 58 17.93 -30.63 -12.67
CA LEU A 58 17.66 -29.22 -12.96
C LEU A 58 16.37 -28.75 -12.26
N TRP A 59 15.31 -29.57 -12.26
CA TRP A 59 14.09 -29.30 -11.49
C TRP A 59 14.35 -29.14 -9.99
N VAL A 60 15.15 -30.04 -9.40
CA VAL A 60 15.50 -29.97 -7.97
C VAL A 60 16.37 -28.73 -7.70
N ALA A 61 17.35 -28.44 -8.55
CA ALA A 61 18.21 -27.25 -8.40
C ALA A 61 17.39 -25.95 -8.46
N THR A 62 16.44 -25.84 -9.40
CA THR A 62 15.54 -24.68 -9.49
C THR A 62 14.64 -24.59 -8.26
N ALA A 63 14.08 -25.70 -7.77
CA ALA A 63 13.25 -25.72 -6.57
C ALA A 63 14.03 -25.31 -5.31
N VAL A 64 15.27 -25.79 -5.16
CA VAL A 64 16.17 -25.45 -4.04
C VAL A 64 16.58 -23.98 -4.11
N PHE A 65 16.94 -23.48 -5.30
CA PHE A 65 17.25 -22.07 -5.50
C PHE A 65 16.03 -21.17 -5.20
N TRP A 66 14.84 -21.58 -5.65
CA TRP A 66 13.59 -20.88 -5.37
C TRP A 66 13.26 -20.84 -3.88
N MET A 67 13.41 -21.97 -3.19
CA MET A 67 13.18 -22.06 -1.75
C MET A 67 14.21 -21.23 -0.97
N GLY A 68 15.48 -21.28 -1.39
CA GLY A 68 16.57 -20.47 -0.83
C GLY A 68 16.34 -18.97 -1.00
N ALA A 69 15.94 -18.53 -2.19
CA ALA A 69 15.60 -17.14 -2.47
C ALA A 69 14.39 -16.68 -1.64
N ASN A 70 13.34 -17.50 -1.54
CA ASN A 70 12.18 -17.21 -0.68
C ASN A 70 12.55 -17.09 0.80
N ILE A 71 13.38 -18.01 1.31
CA ILE A 71 13.85 -17.98 2.69
C ILE A 71 14.74 -16.75 2.92
N ALA A 72 15.61 -16.40 1.96
CA ALA A 72 16.46 -15.22 2.05
C ALA A 72 15.64 -13.93 2.05
N THR A 73 14.63 -13.80 1.18
CA THR A 73 13.70 -12.67 1.17
C THR A 73 12.88 -12.61 2.46
N TRP A 74 12.40 -13.75 2.96
CA TRP A 74 11.67 -13.82 4.23
C TRP A 74 12.54 -13.45 5.43
N ARG A 75 13.78 -13.91 5.45
CA ARG A 75 14.78 -13.51 6.46
C ARG A 75 15.12 -12.05 6.35
N ALA A 76 15.34 -11.52 5.15
CA ALA A 76 15.58 -10.09 4.94
C ALA A 76 14.39 -9.27 5.45
N LEU A 77 13.16 -9.65 5.12
CA LEU A 77 11.96 -8.97 5.59
C LEU A 77 11.78 -9.08 7.11
N ARG A 78 12.10 -10.22 7.73
CA ARG A 78 12.10 -10.39 9.18
C ARG A 78 13.23 -9.62 9.88
N LEU A 79 14.40 -9.51 9.26
CA LEU A 79 15.54 -8.74 9.76
C LEU A 79 15.30 -7.23 9.62
N LEU A 80 14.47 -6.81 8.65
CA LEU A 80 13.95 -5.45 8.50
C LEU A 80 12.77 -5.17 9.47
N HIS A 81 12.20 -6.22 10.07
CA HIS A 81 11.27 -6.14 11.20
C HIS A 81 11.91 -6.69 12.48
N PRO A 82 13.04 -6.13 12.98
CA PRO A 82 13.34 -6.33 14.39
C PRO A 82 12.21 -5.65 15.17
N GLU A 83 11.76 -6.31 16.23
CA GLU A 83 10.69 -5.84 17.09
C GLU A 83 10.77 -4.34 17.39
N GLU A 84 9.60 -3.70 17.30
CA GLU A 84 9.19 -2.48 17.99
C GLU A 84 10.30 -1.80 18.80
N SER A 85 11.17 -1.05 18.11
CA SER A 85 11.89 0.01 18.78
C SER A 85 10.86 1.10 19.12
N PRO A 86 10.68 1.49 20.40
CA PRO A 86 9.71 2.51 20.79
C PRO A 86 10.04 3.91 20.25
N ALA A 87 11.09 4.04 19.44
CA ALA A 87 11.49 5.23 18.71
C ALA A 87 11.38 5.07 17.17
N ALA A 88 10.64 4.07 16.68
CA ALA A 88 10.34 3.96 15.26
C ALA A 88 9.61 5.24 14.83
N GLU A 89 10.27 6.03 13.97
CA GLU A 89 9.70 7.23 13.37
C GLU A 89 8.34 6.88 12.78
N VAL A 90 7.30 7.37 13.44
CA VAL A 90 5.90 7.24 13.00
C VAL A 90 5.86 7.62 11.52
N SER A 91 5.43 6.71 10.67
CA SER A 91 5.45 6.88 9.22
C SER A 91 4.04 7.08 8.66
N PHE A 92 3.95 7.66 7.47
CA PHE A 92 2.68 7.77 6.74
C PHE A 92 2.04 6.39 6.46
N GLY A 93 2.87 5.34 6.32
CA GLY A 93 2.39 3.96 6.17
C GLY A 93 1.60 3.46 7.38
N ASP A 94 1.98 3.87 8.59
CA ASP A 94 1.25 3.51 9.82
C ASP A 94 -0.11 4.23 9.89
N ALA A 95 -0.15 5.50 9.46
CA ALA A 95 -1.40 6.27 9.34
C ALA A 95 -2.40 5.57 8.42
N THR A 96 -1.91 5.13 7.25
CA THR A 96 -2.69 4.42 6.24
C THR A 96 -3.24 3.10 6.78
N ARG A 97 -2.43 2.33 7.51
CA ARG A 97 -2.89 1.06 8.13
C ARG A 97 -3.99 1.27 9.15
N LEU A 98 -3.91 2.32 9.97
CA LEU A 98 -4.96 2.67 10.94
C LEU A 98 -6.24 3.10 10.22
N TYR A 99 -6.11 3.87 9.14
CA TYR A 99 -7.24 4.33 8.34
C TYR A 99 -7.99 3.17 7.69
N LEU A 100 -7.25 2.24 7.09
CA LEU A 100 -7.81 1.02 6.49
C LEU A 100 -8.44 0.08 7.53
N ARG A 101 -8.05 0.17 8.80
CA ARG A 101 -8.67 -0.55 9.91
C ARG A 101 -9.96 0.12 10.39
N GLY A 102 -10.22 1.36 9.97
CA GLY A 102 -11.33 2.19 10.47
C GLY A 102 -11.05 2.85 11.82
N ASP A 103 -9.78 2.86 12.28
CA ASP A 103 -9.37 3.56 13.50
C ASP A 103 -9.09 5.04 13.20
N TRP A 104 -10.17 5.81 13.10
CA TRP A 104 -10.13 7.23 12.74
C TRP A 104 -9.30 8.06 13.72
N PHE A 105 -9.44 7.79 15.02
CA PHE A 105 -8.74 8.55 16.06
C PHE A 105 -7.23 8.25 16.04
N GLY A 106 -6.86 6.97 15.87
CA GLY A 106 -5.47 6.57 15.70
C GLY A 106 -4.84 7.22 14.47
N THR A 107 -5.54 7.23 13.33
CA THR A 107 -5.09 7.90 12.12
C THR A 107 -4.88 9.39 12.32
N GLU A 108 -5.86 10.10 12.90
CA GLU A 108 -5.75 11.55 13.13
C GLU A 108 -4.53 11.89 13.98
N ARG A 109 -4.30 11.14 15.07
CA ARG A 109 -3.16 11.35 15.96
C ARG A 109 -1.84 11.20 15.23
N VAL A 110 -1.71 10.13 14.43
CA VAL A 110 -0.50 9.85 13.64
C VAL A 110 -0.25 10.92 12.58
N LEU A 111 -1.29 11.31 11.82
CA LEU A 111 -1.16 12.35 10.79
C LEU A 111 -0.81 13.71 11.40
N THR A 112 -1.35 14.02 12.58
CA THR A 112 -1.03 15.26 13.28
C THR A 112 0.42 15.28 13.76
N ASP A 113 0.93 14.16 14.30
CA ASP A 113 2.35 14.04 14.69
C ASP A 113 3.29 14.18 13.48
N LEU A 114 2.94 13.56 12.35
CA LEU A 114 3.67 13.71 11.09
C LEU A 114 3.74 15.17 10.63
N LEU A 115 2.60 15.88 10.65
CA LEU A 115 2.54 17.29 10.26
C LEU A 115 3.23 18.22 11.27
N GLN A 116 3.35 17.83 12.54
CA GLN A 116 4.16 18.58 13.51
C GLN A 116 5.65 18.47 13.20
N LYS A 117 6.12 17.29 12.77
CA LYS A 117 7.51 17.06 12.37
C LYS A 117 7.83 17.69 11.02
N ASN A 118 6.91 17.55 10.06
CA ASN A 118 7.01 18.12 8.72
C ASN A 118 5.69 18.77 8.29
N SER A 119 5.56 20.06 8.57
CA SER A 119 4.36 20.83 8.24
C SER A 119 4.12 21.02 6.74
N ARG A 120 5.10 20.66 5.90
CA ARG A 120 5.04 20.76 4.44
C ARG A 120 4.69 19.44 3.77
N ASP A 121 4.38 18.40 4.55
CA ASP A 121 3.93 17.11 4.02
C ASP A 121 2.49 17.21 3.50
N VAL A 122 2.38 17.36 2.18
CA VAL A 122 1.10 17.49 1.48
C VAL A 122 0.28 16.19 1.55
N GLU A 123 0.94 15.03 1.53
CA GLU A 123 0.27 13.73 1.51
C GLU A 123 -0.39 13.44 2.87
N ALA A 124 0.34 13.68 3.96
CA ALA A 124 -0.21 13.58 5.31
C ALA A 124 -1.37 14.57 5.52
N GLY A 125 -1.23 15.80 5.04
CA GLY A 125 -2.27 16.82 5.16
C GLY A 125 -3.52 16.52 4.34
N LEU A 126 -3.37 15.96 3.13
CA LEU A 126 -4.49 15.60 2.27
C LEU A 126 -5.29 14.42 2.86
N MET A 127 -4.60 13.43 3.41
CA MET A 127 -5.23 12.31 4.10
C MET A 127 -5.99 12.80 5.34
N LEU A 128 -5.44 13.78 6.08
CA LEU A 128 -6.11 14.38 7.23
C LEU A 128 -7.39 15.13 6.83
N ALA A 129 -7.35 15.88 5.72
CA ALA A 129 -8.54 16.53 5.19
C ALA A 129 -9.64 15.52 4.80
N THR A 130 -9.26 14.41 4.16
CA THR A 130 -10.17 13.31 3.82
C THR A 130 -10.81 12.69 5.06
N LEU A 131 -10.01 12.47 6.11
CA LEU A 131 -10.47 11.94 7.38
C LEU A 131 -11.48 12.88 8.07
N TRP A 132 -11.19 14.19 8.08
CA TRP A 132 -12.09 15.19 8.63
C TRP A 132 -13.40 15.30 7.85
N ARG A 133 -13.36 15.20 6.52
CA ARG A 133 -14.60 15.10 5.72
C ARG A 133 -15.40 13.86 6.11
N HIS A 134 -14.76 12.70 6.21
CA HIS A 134 -15.42 11.43 6.54
C HIS A 134 -16.05 11.45 7.95
N THR A 135 -15.46 12.19 8.89
CA THR A 135 -15.97 12.35 10.26
C THR A 135 -16.96 13.51 10.41
N GLY A 136 -17.34 14.19 9.31
CA GLY A 136 -18.29 15.31 9.32
C GLY A 136 -17.70 16.65 9.74
N ARG A 137 -16.39 16.72 9.99
CA ARG A 137 -15.61 17.92 10.34
C ARG A 137 -15.24 18.71 9.08
N THR A 138 -16.26 19.12 8.33
CA THR A 138 -16.10 19.72 6.99
C THR A 138 -15.39 21.08 7.02
N LYS A 139 -15.54 21.83 8.11
CA LYS A 139 -14.87 23.13 8.29
C LYS A 139 -13.36 22.96 8.45
N GLU A 140 -12.92 22.04 9.30
CA GLU A 140 -11.49 21.75 9.47
C GLU A 140 -10.88 21.17 8.21
N ALA A 141 -11.61 20.29 7.51
CA ALA A 141 -11.20 19.75 6.21
C ALA A 141 -10.95 20.87 5.19
N SER A 142 -11.89 21.82 5.06
CA SER A 142 -11.74 22.97 4.15
C SER A 142 -10.51 23.81 4.49
N GLN A 143 -10.33 24.16 5.77
CA GLN A 143 -9.19 24.96 6.22
C GLN A 143 -7.85 24.27 5.95
N GLN A 144 -7.81 22.94 6.05
CA GLN A 144 -6.60 22.18 5.74
C GLN A 144 -6.28 22.22 4.25
N LEU A 145 -7.28 22.05 3.38
CA LEU A 145 -7.08 22.14 1.93
C LEU A 145 -6.59 23.54 1.53
N ASP A 146 -7.11 24.60 2.15
CA ASP A 146 -6.64 25.97 1.92
C ASP A 146 -5.16 26.13 2.27
N ARG A 147 -4.70 25.53 3.38
CA ARG A 147 -3.28 25.53 3.75
C ARG A 147 -2.42 24.72 2.78
N LEU A 148 -2.93 23.57 2.32
CA LEU A 148 -2.19 22.70 1.41
C LEU A 148 -1.90 23.39 0.09
N GLU A 149 -2.83 24.16 -0.46
CA GLU A 149 -2.62 24.85 -1.75
C GLU A 149 -1.51 25.91 -1.72
N LEU A 150 -1.21 26.45 -0.55
CA LEU A 150 -0.13 27.41 -0.38
C LEU A 150 1.26 26.75 -0.36
N LEU A 151 1.33 25.42 -0.27
CA LEU A 151 2.59 24.68 -0.25
C LEU A 151 3.12 24.45 -1.67
N ASP A 152 4.43 24.66 -1.87
CA ASP A 152 5.07 24.41 -3.17
C ASP A 152 4.89 22.96 -3.66
N GLY A 153 4.78 22.00 -2.73
CA GLY A 153 4.55 20.58 -3.01
C GLY A 153 3.13 20.25 -3.49
N ALA A 154 2.18 21.18 -3.38
CA ALA A 154 0.78 20.96 -3.71
C ALA A 154 0.53 20.72 -5.19
N ARG A 155 1.43 21.22 -6.05
CA ARG A 155 1.28 21.11 -7.52
C ARG A 155 1.11 19.66 -7.98
N ARG A 156 1.80 18.71 -7.34
CA ARG A 156 1.67 17.27 -7.66
C ARG A 156 0.29 16.71 -7.30
N TRP A 157 -0.32 17.23 -6.25
CA TRP A 157 -1.56 16.74 -5.63
C TRP A 157 -2.76 17.65 -5.92
N MET A 158 -2.64 18.54 -6.90
CA MET A 158 -3.60 19.60 -7.14
C MET A 158 -4.95 19.03 -7.61
N LEU A 159 -4.94 17.94 -8.38
CA LEU A 159 -6.16 17.28 -8.83
C LEU A 159 -6.94 16.73 -7.64
N GLU A 160 -6.25 16.07 -6.72
CA GLU A 160 -6.81 15.47 -5.52
C GLU A 160 -7.36 16.53 -4.57
N ILE A 161 -6.63 17.63 -4.37
CA ILE A 161 -7.09 18.78 -3.57
C ILE A 161 -8.39 19.37 -4.15
N HIS A 162 -8.45 19.58 -5.47
CA HIS A 162 -9.65 20.10 -6.14
C HIS A 162 -10.83 19.12 -6.03
N GLN A 163 -10.57 17.83 -6.15
CA GLN A 163 -11.60 16.80 -6.05
C GLN A 163 -12.16 16.73 -4.62
N GLU A 164 -11.30 16.80 -3.61
CA GLU A 164 -11.71 16.78 -2.21
C GLU A 164 -12.56 18.02 -1.86
N ARG A 165 -12.23 19.18 -2.41
CA ARG A 165 -13.09 20.38 -2.30
C ARG A 165 -14.46 20.20 -2.91
N LYS A 166 -14.55 19.57 -4.09
CA LYS A 166 -15.85 19.28 -4.71
C LYS A 166 -16.71 18.40 -3.79
N TYR A 167 -16.10 17.41 -3.14
CA TYR A 167 -16.83 16.56 -2.18
C TYR A 167 -17.29 17.33 -0.94
N LEU A 168 -16.49 18.27 -0.43
CA LEU A 168 -16.91 19.15 0.67
C LEU A 168 -18.08 20.05 0.29
N GLN A 169 -18.06 20.63 -0.92
CA GLN A 169 -19.16 21.48 -1.42
C GLN A 169 -20.44 20.67 -1.63
N ALA A 170 -20.33 19.46 -2.17
CA ALA A 170 -21.47 18.56 -2.31
C ALA A 170 -22.07 18.22 -0.93
N ALA A 171 -21.23 17.85 0.05
CA ALA A 171 -21.67 17.56 1.42
C ALA A 171 -22.33 18.77 2.10
N ALA A 172 -21.86 19.99 1.83
CA ALA A 172 -22.46 21.21 2.36
C ALA A 172 -23.81 21.56 1.70
N SER A 173 -23.97 21.24 0.41
CA SER A 173 -25.23 21.50 -0.33
C SER A 173 -26.38 20.57 0.07
N VAL A 174 -26.07 19.39 0.63
CA VAL A 174 -27.06 18.42 1.15
C VAL A 174 -27.45 18.75 2.62
N GLY A 175 -27.48 20.03 2.98
CA GLY A 175 -27.82 20.49 4.34
C GLY A 175 -29.21 20.07 4.84
N PRO A 176 -29.51 20.23 6.15
CA PRO A 176 -30.45 19.42 6.97
C PRO A 176 -31.91 19.29 6.51
N SER A 177 -32.35 20.07 5.53
CA SER A 177 -33.76 20.16 5.11
C SER A 177 -34.33 18.86 4.53
N GLU A 178 -33.52 18.02 3.89
CA GLU A 178 -33.98 16.72 3.35
C GLU A 178 -33.99 15.61 4.42
N VAL A 179 -33.07 15.65 5.39
CA VAL A 179 -32.97 14.63 6.44
C VAL A 179 -34.08 14.77 7.48
N GLU A 180 -34.50 16.00 7.80
CA GLU A 180 -35.68 16.24 8.65
C GLU A 180 -36.99 15.95 7.91
N ALA A 181 -37.09 16.29 6.62
CA ALA A 181 -38.28 15.96 5.81
C ALA A 181 -38.48 14.45 5.62
N SER A 182 -37.40 13.66 5.53
CA SER A 182 -37.48 12.20 5.43
C SER A 182 -37.75 11.49 6.77
N ARG A 183 -37.45 12.13 7.91
CA ARG A 183 -37.75 11.57 9.25
C ARG A 183 -39.15 11.91 9.77
N ALA A 184 -39.80 12.92 9.20
CA ALA A 184 -41.14 13.35 9.57
C ALA A 184 -42.27 12.76 8.70
N ALA A 185 -41.93 11.96 7.68
CA ALA A 185 -42.84 11.21 6.82
C ALA A 185 -42.86 9.72 7.22
#